data_AF-A0A932JJV7-F1
#
_entry.id   AF-A0A932JJV7-F1
#
_cell.length_a   1.000
_cell.length_b   1.000
_cell.length_c   1.000
_cell.angle_alpha   90.00
_cell.angle_beta   90.00
_cell.angle_gamma   90.00
#
_symmetry.space_group_name_H-M   'P 1'
#
loop_
_entity.id
_entity.type
_entity.pdbx_description
1 polymer ?
#
loop_
_entity_poly.entity_id
_entity_poly.type
_entity_poly.pdbx_seq_one_letter_code
_entity_poly.pdbx_strand_id
1 'polypeptide(L)' 'RVLVSLDGRSGCELKVGDEVRVRRAETPLRLLLPAGRSFFHVLRRKLKWGER' A
#
# COMPACT_ATOMS: atom_id res chain seq x y z
N ARG A 1 13.80 -13.19 -14.47
CA ARG A 1 14.05 -12.74 -13.08
C ARG A 1 12.75 -12.19 -12.54
N VAL A 2 12.25 -12.72 -11.43
CA VAL A 2 11.03 -12.25 -10.78
C VAL A 2 11.43 -11.65 -9.43
N LEU A 3 10.90 -10.47 -9.12
CA LEU A 3 11.21 -9.76 -7.88
C LEU A 3 9.92 -9.45 -7.13
N VAL A 4 9.93 -9.64 -5.82
CA VAL A 4 8.91 -9.15 -4.90
C VAL A 4 9.42 -7.91 -4.21
N SER A 5 8.75 -6.78 -4.41
CA SER A 5 8.99 -5.54 -3.66
C SER A 5 7.90 -5.34 -2.62
N LEU A 6 8.28 -4.91 -1.42
CA LEU A 6 7.35 -4.49 -0.37
C LEU A 6 7.31 -2.96 -0.33
N ASP A 7 6.14 -2.35 -0.49
CA ASP A 7 5.93 -0.89 -0.59
C ASP A 7 6.79 -0.18 -1.66
N GLY A 8 7.16 -0.87 -2.75
CA GLY A 8 8.06 -0.33 -3.77
C GLY A 8 9.51 -0.11 -3.30
N ARG A 9 9.87 -0.64 -2.11
CA ARG A 9 11.24 -0.71 -1.61
C ARG A 9 11.90 -2.03 -2.05
N SER A 10 13.12 -2.30 -1.55
CA SER A 10 14.02 -3.40 -1.92
C SER A 10 13.34 -4.68 -2.44
N GLY A 11 13.81 -5.17 -3.59
CA GLY A 11 13.31 -6.39 -4.22
C GLY A 11 13.95 -7.66 -3.66
N CYS A 12 13.14 -8.65 -3.31
CA CYS A 12 13.55 -10.03 -3.05
C CYS A 12 13.43 -10.85 -4.34
N GLU A 13 14.47 -11.58 -4.72
CA GLU A 13 14.46 -12.41 -5.93
C GLU A 13 13.77 -13.75 -5.68
N LEU A 14 12.80 -14.07 -6.55
CA LEU A 14 12.14 -15.36 -6.56
C LEU A 14 12.79 -16.30 -7.56
N LYS A 15 12.92 -17.56 -7.15
CA LYS A 15 13.36 -18.67 -7.99
C LYS A 15 12.18 -19.54 -8.41
N VAL A 16 12.40 -20.36 -9.41
CA VAL A 16 11.42 -21.37 -9.84
C VAL A 16 11.16 -22.32 -8.67
N GLY A 17 9.88 -22.51 -8.32
CA GLY A 17 9.46 -23.35 -7.20
C GLY A 17 9.19 -22.58 -5.90
N ASP A 18 9.54 -21.30 -5.81
CA ASP A 18 9.20 -20.48 -4.64
C ASP A 18 7.68 -20.17 -4.60
N GLU A 19 7.14 -20.07 -3.38
CA GLU A 19 5.73 -19.72 -3.13
C GLU A 19 5.64 -18.39 -2.36
N VAL A 20 4.79 -17.48 -2.81
CA VAL A 20 4.50 -16.22 -2.11
C VAL A 20 3.18 -16.33 -1.36
N ARG A 21 3.23 -16.22 -0.04
CA ARG A 21 2.04 -16.19 0.83
C ARG A 21 1.83 -14.80 1.41
N VAL A 22 0.66 -14.21 1.18
CA VAL A 22 0.27 -12.92 1.74
C VAL A 22 -0.75 -13.15 2.85
N ARG A 23 -0.48 -12.61 4.03
CA ARG A 23 -1.37 -12.68 5.20
C ARG A 23 -1.46 -11.32 5.87
N ARG A 24 -2.55 -11.11 6.63
CA ARG A 24 -2.64 -9.94 7.52
C ARG A 24 -1.50 -10.00 8.54
N ALA A 25 -0.77 -8.89 8.70
CA ALA A 25 0.23 -8.75 9.74
C ALA A 25 -0.42 -8.78 11.13
N GLU A 26 0.22 -9.42 12.09
CA GLU A 26 -0.21 -9.46 13.49
C GLU A 26 -0.23 -8.06 14.11
N THR A 27 0.74 -7.22 13.72
CA THR A 27 0.86 -5.84 14.20
C THR A 27 0.43 -4.86 13.09
N PRO A 28 -0.75 -4.22 13.21
CA PRO A 28 -1.19 -3.22 12.23
C PRO A 28 -0.46 -1.89 12.42
N LEU A 29 -0.31 -1.14 11.33
CA LEU A 29 0.17 0.23 11.37
C LEU A 29 -0.86 1.14 12.07
N ARG A 30 -0.42 1.85 13.12
CA ARG A 30 -1.24 2.87 13.79
C ARG A 30 -0.95 4.23 13.18
N LEU A 31 -1.98 4.85 12.60
CA LEU A 31 -1.88 6.17 11.97
C LEU A 31 -2.47 7.25 12.89
N LEU A 32 -1.73 8.33 13.09
CA LEU A 32 -2.27 9.56 13.68
C LEU A 32 -2.93 10.39 12.56
N LEU A 33 -4.22 10.68 12.71
CA LEU A 33 -4.98 11.48 11.74
C LEU A 33 -5.43 12.78 12.41
N PRO A 34 -5.23 13.95 11.77
CA PRO A 34 -5.79 15.21 12.26
C PRO A 34 -7.32 15.13 12.38
N ALA A 35 -7.87 15.85 13.35
CA ALA A 35 -9.31 16.00 13.49
C ALA A 35 -9.92 16.58 12.20
N GLY A 36 -11.07 16.03 11.77
CA GLY A 36 -11.74 16.46 10.55
C GLY A 36 -11.12 15.92 9.24
N ARG A 37 -10.05 15.12 9.28
CA ARG A 37 -9.50 14.50 8.07
C ARG A 37 -10.49 13.47 7.50
N SER A 38 -11.04 13.77 6.33
CA SER A 38 -11.89 12.84 5.56
C SER A 38 -11.06 12.09 4.52
N PHE A 39 -11.13 10.75 4.54
CA PHE A 39 -10.53 9.89 3.52
C PHE A 39 -10.97 10.31 2.10
N PHE A 40 -12.28 10.54 1.91
CA PHE A 40 -12.83 10.89 0.61
C PHE A 40 -12.44 12.30 0.14
N HIS A 41 -12.25 13.25 1.06
CA HIS A 41 -11.71 14.57 0.69
C HIS A 41 -10.27 14.44 0.15
N VAL A 42 -9.42 13.65 0.83
CA VAL A 42 -8.05 13.39 0.36
C VAL A 42 -8.06 12.68 -1.00
N LEU A 43 -8.94 11.70 -1.18
CA LEU A 43 -9.03 10.91 -2.41
C LEU A 43 -9.43 11.77 -3.61
N ARG A 44 -10.49 12.60 -3.48
CA ARG A 44 -10.94 13.51 -4.54
C ARG A 44 -9.84 14.46 -4.99
N ARG A 45 -9.16 15.09 -4.03
CA ARG A 45 -8.05 16.02 -4.32
C ARG A 45 -6.88 15.31 -5.01
N LYS A 46 -6.51 14.11 -4.57
CA LYS A 46 -5.37 13.38 -5.15
C LYS A 46 -5.65 12.85 -6.57
N LEU A 47 -6.88 12.47 -6.86
CA LEU A 47 -7.27 11.87 -8.13
C LEU A 47 -7.97 12.84 -9.09
N LYS A 48 -8.16 14.10 -8.69
CA LYS A 48 -8.93 15.12 -9.43
C LYS A 48 -10.34 14.67 -9.80
N TRP A 49 -10.96 13.88 -8.94
CA TRP A 49 -12.32 13.37 -9.17
C TRP A 49 -13.36 14.46 -8.93
N GLY A 50 -14.10 14.78 -10.00
CA GLY A 50 -15.16 15.79 -9.99
C GLY A 50 -14.70 17.20 -10.39
N GLU A 51 -13.42 17.35 -10.75
CA GLU A 51 -12.94 18.57 -11.41
C GLU A 51 -13.31 18.47 -12.90
N ARG A 52 -13.99 19.49 -13.41
CA ARG A 52 -14.36 19.67 -14.81
C ARG A 52 -13.65 20.90 -15.34
#